data_AF-A0A935RMN5-F1
#
_entry.id   AF-A0A935RMN5-F1
#
_cell.length_a   1.000
_cell.length_b   1.000
_cell.length_c   1.000
_cell.angle_alpha   90.00
_cell.angle_beta   90.00
_cell.angle_gamma   90.00
#
_symmetry.space_group_name_H-M   'P 1'
#
loop_
_entity.id
_entity.type
_entity.pdbx_description
1 polymer ?
#
loop_
_entity_poly.entity_id
_entity_poly.type
_entity_poly.pdbx_seq_one_letter_code
_entity_poly.pdbx_strand_id
1 'polypeptide(L)'
;MRVTRYSFLLIVGLMLTIGISTAFASADDSGKKRPKDAGTLSIRTTEEAFPVKIDGVERGMTGVGTPAEYYLTPGTHTVEVLGPNGKIWKSQIEIRRGQKHCVCLKIVRETISRPCPYNFQLGGPDRVNEGDLVTFAAVNTGSAPVPIRYAWTVSPGTMKVDGQGTPTITVDSTGLGGRTINAELDVNDDVYDNKCRQVISVPTDVTPRKPDEPLKYILCDEFESRTADDDKARLDNCSIQVQNIPDAQLYIYIYQGTDRASMTRNTYDRLSKRALDYLVKSRGIDPRRIILQKGSDRARSTYQIYIVPPSAILPVIQ
;
A
#
# COMPACT_ATOMS: atom_id res chain seq x y z
N MET A 1 -25.66 3.90 85.70
CA MET A 1 -26.92 4.18 86.43
C MET A 1 -28.08 3.70 85.54
N ARG A 2 -28.94 2.86 86.13
CA ARG A 2 -30.24 2.26 85.69
C ARG A 2 -30.89 2.89 84.45
N VAL A 3 -31.28 2.18 83.38
CA VAL A 3 -32.16 0.98 83.22
C VAL A 3 -33.57 1.16 83.80
N THR A 4 -34.53 1.43 82.91
CA THR A 4 -36.00 1.30 83.07
C THR A 4 -36.46 0.32 81.98
N ARG A 5 -36.58 -0.99 82.21
CA ARG A 5 -37.57 -1.80 82.96
C ARG A 5 -39.02 -1.75 82.43
N TYR A 6 -39.37 -2.88 81.81
CA TYR A 6 -40.66 -3.41 81.39
C TYR A 6 -41.69 -3.60 82.53
N SER A 7 -42.96 -3.73 82.13
CA SER A 7 -43.85 -4.89 82.40
C SER A 7 -45.24 -4.51 82.93
N PHE A 8 -46.31 -5.07 82.35
CA PHE A 8 -47.34 -5.92 83.01
C PHE A 8 -48.56 -6.12 82.07
N LEU A 9 -48.81 -7.35 81.56
CA LEU A 9 -49.89 -8.31 81.92
C LEU A 9 -51.32 -7.87 81.48
N LEU A 10 -52.27 -8.69 81.00
CA LEU A 10 -52.47 -10.14 80.85
C LEU A 10 -53.81 -10.38 80.11
N ILE A 11 -53.98 -11.60 79.56
CA ILE A 11 -55.19 -12.44 79.28
C ILE A 11 -55.07 -13.00 77.83
N VAL A 12 -54.57 -14.20 77.54
CA VAL A 12 -54.84 -15.62 77.93
C VAL A 12 -56.13 -16.22 77.35
N GLY A 13 -55.95 -17.26 76.53
CA GLY A 13 -56.97 -18.23 76.08
C GLY A 13 -56.71 -18.75 74.66
N LEU A 14 -55.61 -19.46 74.37
CA LEU A 14 -55.38 -20.92 74.50
C LEU A 14 -55.89 -21.77 73.30
N MET A 15 -54.91 -22.23 72.52
CA MET A 15 -54.74 -23.55 71.85
C MET A 15 -55.88 -24.15 71.01
N LEU A 16 -55.60 -24.45 69.73
CA LEU A 16 -55.36 -25.82 69.25
C LEU A 16 -54.95 -25.83 67.75
N THR A 17 -53.77 -26.41 67.48
CA THR A 17 -53.42 -27.27 66.34
C THR A 17 -54.13 -27.08 64.99
N ILE A 18 -53.35 -26.73 63.95
CA ILE A 18 -53.07 -27.57 62.76
C ILE A 18 -51.92 -26.88 62.01
N GLY A 19 -50.81 -27.61 61.85
CA GLY A 19 -49.76 -27.22 60.92
C GLY A 19 -50.26 -27.41 59.50
N ILE A 20 -50.26 -26.33 58.71
CA ILE A 20 -50.26 -26.42 57.25
C ILE A 20 -49.01 -25.71 56.79
N SER A 21 -47.98 -26.50 56.51
CA SER A 21 -46.90 -26.14 55.61
C SER A 21 -47.54 -25.75 54.28
N THR A 22 -47.59 -24.45 53.99
CA THR A 22 -47.87 -23.97 52.63
C THR A 22 -46.69 -24.35 51.76
N ALA A 23 -46.77 -25.52 51.14
CA ALA A 23 -46.00 -25.82 49.97
C ALA A 23 -46.24 -24.70 48.95
N PHE A 24 -45.16 -24.10 48.45
CA PHE A 24 -45.21 -23.34 47.21
C PHE A 24 -45.59 -24.33 46.11
N ALA A 25 -46.90 -24.49 45.89
CA ALA A 25 -47.42 -25.19 44.74
C ALA A 25 -47.07 -24.35 43.51
N SER A 26 -46.19 -24.91 42.68
CA SER A 26 -46.07 -24.53 41.29
C SER A 26 -47.45 -24.68 40.67
N ALA A 27 -48.14 -23.55 40.43
CA ALA A 27 -49.39 -23.53 39.70
C ALA A 27 -49.08 -23.84 38.24
N ASP A 28 -49.17 -25.12 37.88
CA ASP A 28 -49.29 -25.58 36.51
C ASP A 28 -50.69 -25.14 36.00
N ASP A 29 -50.76 -23.96 35.38
CA ASP A 29 -51.99 -23.32 34.86
C ASP A 29 -52.44 -24.01 33.54
N SER A 30 -52.73 -25.31 33.61
CA SER A 30 -53.31 -26.08 32.51
C SER A 30 -54.79 -26.38 32.74
N GLY A 31 -55.63 -25.34 32.81
CA GLY A 31 -57.06 -25.58 33.01
C GLY A 31 -58.04 -24.41 33.03
N LYS A 32 -57.75 -23.24 32.42
CA LYS A 32 -58.80 -22.22 32.22
C LYS A 32 -59.84 -22.75 31.22
N LYS A 33 -61.04 -23.12 31.71
CA LYS A 33 -62.16 -23.58 30.86
C LYS A 33 -62.46 -22.52 29.79
N ARG A 34 -62.26 -22.88 28.53
CA ARG A 34 -62.59 -22.05 27.36
C ARG A 34 -64.04 -21.56 27.44
N PRO A 35 -64.31 -20.24 27.36
CA PRO A 35 -65.67 -19.72 27.31
C PRO A 35 -66.42 -20.27 26.07
N LYS A 36 -67.64 -20.78 26.25
CA LYS A 36 -68.43 -21.44 25.19
C LYS A 36 -68.83 -20.52 24.03
N ASP A 37 -68.79 -19.21 24.25
CA ASP A 37 -69.21 -18.19 23.29
C ASP A 37 -68.06 -17.32 22.76
N ALA A 38 -66.81 -17.70 23.04
CA ALA A 38 -65.62 -16.98 22.58
C ALA A 38 -64.92 -17.65 21.39
N GLY A 39 -64.24 -16.84 20.58
CA GLY A 39 -63.15 -17.29 19.73
C GLY A 39 -61.81 -17.23 20.46
N THR A 40 -60.80 -17.86 19.89
CA THR A 40 -59.45 -17.92 20.49
C THR A 40 -58.46 -17.19 19.59
N LEU A 41 -57.77 -16.18 20.12
CA LEU A 41 -56.62 -15.56 19.48
C LEU A 41 -55.35 -16.14 20.11
N SER A 42 -54.47 -16.69 19.29
CA SER A 42 -53.22 -17.32 19.71
C SER A 42 -52.05 -16.53 19.15
N ILE A 43 -51.25 -15.90 20.01
CA ILE A 43 -50.13 -15.05 19.59
C ILE A 43 -48.81 -15.65 20.06
N ARG A 44 -47.87 -15.81 19.13
CA ARG A 44 -46.53 -16.34 19.38
C ARG A 44 -45.45 -15.47 18.74
N THR A 45 -44.33 -15.36 19.41
CA THR A 45 -43.09 -14.72 18.94
C THR A 45 -41.93 -15.71 18.96
N THR A 46 -40.89 -15.45 18.14
CA THR A 46 -39.81 -16.44 17.91
C THR A 46 -38.73 -16.49 18.99
N GLU A 47 -38.44 -15.37 19.66
CA GLU A 47 -37.28 -15.27 20.58
C GLU A 47 -37.71 -14.84 21.99
N GLU A 48 -38.53 -13.80 22.11
CA GLU A 48 -38.92 -13.20 23.39
C GLU A 48 -40.42 -12.86 23.42
N ALA A 49 -40.99 -12.76 24.63
CA ALA A 49 -42.40 -12.43 24.86
C ALA A 49 -42.60 -10.90 24.85
N PHE A 50 -43.61 -10.41 24.16
CA PHE A 50 -43.87 -8.98 23.98
C PHE A 50 -45.26 -8.58 24.47
N PRO A 51 -45.42 -7.34 25.01
CA PRO A 51 -46.73 -6.86 25.44
C PRO A 51 -47.76 -6.84 24.31
N VAL A 52 -48.96 -7.31 24.62
CA VAL A 52 -50.11 -7.39 23.72
C VAL A 52 -51.20 -6.43 24.20
N LYS A 53 -51.64 -5.55 23.29
CA LYS A 53 -52.86 -4.75 23.44
C LYS A 53 -53.93 -5.27 22.50
N ILE A 54 -55.15 -5.41 23.01
CA ILE A 54 -56.32 -5.78 22.21
C ILE A 54 -57.37 -4.72 22.46
N ASP A 55 -57.80 -4.06 21.39
CA ASP A 55 -58.71 -2.91 21.39
C ASP A 55 -58.22 -1.77 22.29
N GLY A 56 -56.90 -1.53 22.27
CA GLY A 56 -56.24 -0.50 23.06
C GLY A 56 -55.99 -0.86 24.53
N VAL A 57 -56.48 -2.02 25.00
CA VAL A 57 -56.32 -2.47 26.39
C VAL A 57 -55.19 -3.51 26.50
N GLU A 58 -54.32 -3.36 27.49
CA GLU A 58 -53.26 -4.35 27.77
C GLU A 58 -53.86 -5.67 28.25
N ARG A 59 -53.58 -6.76 27.53
CA ARG A 59 -54.15 -8.09 27.80
C ARG A 59 -53.12 -9.11 28.30
N GLY A 60 -51.83 -8.86 28.12
CA GLY A 60 -50.76 -9.73 28.60
C GLY A 60 -49.56 -9.74 27.65
N MET A 61 -48.87 -10.87 27.58
CA MET A 61 -47.66 -11.05 26.75
C MET A 61 -47.85 -12.13 25.69
N THR A 62 -47.16 -12.02 24.55
CA THR A 62 -47.08 -13.10 23.56
C THR A 62 -46.38 -14.33 24.15
N GLY A 63 -46.65 -15.51 23.57
CA GLY A 63 -45.96 -16.74 23.95
C GLY A 63 -44.63 -16.93 23.21
N VAL A 64 -43.65 -17.56 23.87
CA VAL A 64 -42.39 -18.04 23.27
C VAL A 64 -42.36 -19.56 23.40
N GLY A 65 -42.11 -20.27 22.30
CA GLY A 65 -42.24 -21.74 22.25
C GLY A 65 -43.70 -22.20 22.23
N THR A 66 -44.46 -21.92 23.30
CA THR A 66 -45.90 -22.15 23.42
C THR A 66 -46.66 -20.85 23.19
N PRO A 67 -47.66 -20.79 22.28
CA PRO A 67 -48.44 -19.57 22.04
C PRO A 67 -49.25 -19.12 23.26
N ALA A 68 -49.40 -17.80 23.44
CA ALA A 68 -50.33 -17.24 24.42
C ALA A 68 -51.74 -17.19 23.82
N GLU A 69 -52.74 -17.66 24.58
CA GLU A 69 -54.14 -17.67 24.15
C GLU A 69 -54.96 -16.58 24.84
N TYR A 70 -55.75 -15.86 24.05
CA TYR A 70 -56.71 -14.87 24.48
C TYR A 70 -58.10 -15.24 23.98
N TYR A 71 -59.08 -15.29 24.88
CA TYR A 71 -60.46 -15.57 24.52
C TYR A 71 -61.21 -14.26 24.30
N LEU A 72 -61.71 -14.06 23.08
CA LEU A 72 -62.35 -12.82 22.65
C LEU A 72 -63.78 -13.11 22.16
N THR A 73 -64.66 -12.12 22.33
CA THR A 73 -66.00 -12.16 21.75
C THR A 73 -65.93 -12.24 20.23
N PRO A 74 -66.93 -12.84 19.55
CA PRO A 74 -66.97 -12.77 18.09
C PRO A 74 -67.09 -11.33 17.60
N GLY A 75 -66.28 -10.95 16.62
CA GLY A 75 -66.19 -9.57 16.11
C GLY A 75 -64.80 -9.22 15.60
N THR A 76 -64.63 -8.00 15.10
CA THR A 76 -63.33 -7.49 14.66
C THR A 76 -62.60 -6.84 15.82
N HIS A 77 -61.40 -7.34 16.11
CA HIS A 77 -60.54 -6.82 17.18
C HIS A 77 -59.27 -6.21 16.60
N THR A 78 -58.79 -5.13 17.21
CA THR A 78 -57.50 -4.52 16.88
C THR A 78 -56.43 -5.09 17.79
N VAL A 79 -55.47 -5.82 17.24
CA VAL A 79 -54.40 -6.47 17.98
C VAL A 79 -53.09 -5.74 17.72
N GLU A 80 -52.43 -5.32 18.80
CA GLU A 80 -51.15 -4.63 18.79
C GLU A 80 -50.14 -5.41 19.63
N VAL A 81 -48.94 -5.64 19.08
CA VAL A 81 -47.82 -6.25 19.80
C VAL A 81 -46.66 -5.27 19.82
N LEU A 82 -46.20 -4.91 21.02
CA LEU A 82 -45.10 -3.97 21.24
C LEU A 82 -43.77 -4.73 21.20
N GLY A 83 -43.17 -4.76 20.02
CA GLY A 83 -41.86 -5.35 19.77
C GLY A 83 -40.70 -4.52 20.32
N PRO A 84 -39.45 -4.96 20.08
CA PRO A 84 -38.25 -4.30 20.60
C PRO A 84 -38.09 -2.90 20.00
N ASN A 85 -37.41 -2.02 20.76
CA ASN A 85 -37.14 -0.63 20.38
C ASN A 85 -38.41 0.19 20.05
N GLY A 86 -39.54 -0.14 20.67
CA GLY A 86 -40.80 0.58 20.50
C GLY A 86 -41.51 0.32 19.16
N LYS A 87 -41.07 -0.66 18.35
CA LYS A 87 -41.79 -1.04 17.13
C LYS A 87 -43.12 -1.71 17.50
N ILE A 88 -44.20 -1.30 16.83
CA ILE A 88 -45.54 -1.87 17.07
C ILE A 88 -45.98 -2.62 15.83
N TRP A 89 -46.30 -3.90 15.99
CA TRP A 89 -47.07 -4.64 14.99
C TRP A 89 -48.55 -4.46 15.29
N LYS A 90 -49.36 -4.11 14.29
CA LYS A 90 -50.79 -3.85 14.44
C LYS A 90 -51.58 -4.54 13.33
N SER A 91 -52.68 -5.20 13.68
CA SER A 91 -53.58 -5.85 12.72
C SER A 91 -55.03 -5.86 13.20
N GLN A 92 -55.97 -5.81 12.27
CA GLN A 92 -57.40 -6.05 12.54
C GLN A 92 -57.73 -7.51 12.23
N ILE A 93 -58.27 -8.21 13.22
CA ILE A 93 -58.52 -9.65 13.15
C ILE A 93 -60.01 -9.90 13.43
N GLU A 94 -60.70 -10.57 12.50
CA GLU A 94 -62.05 -11.06 12.71
C GLU A 94 -62.00 -12.37 13.53
N ILE A 95 -62.53 -12.33 14.75
CA ILE A 95 -62.66 -13.48 15.63
C ILE A 95 -64.07 -14.07 15.47
N ARG A 96 -64.14 -15.38 15.22
CA ARG A 96 -65.41 -16.12 15.12
C ARG A 96 -65.56 -17.08 16.28
N ARG A 97 -66.81 -17.29 16.72
CA ARG A 97 -67.14 -18.21 17.81
C ARG A 97 -66.59 -19.61 17.51
N GLY A 98 -65.92 -20.21 18.50
CA GLY A 98 -65.40 -21.58 18.37
C GLY A 98 -64.14 -21.72 17.50
N GLN A 99 -63.74 -20.69 16.74
CA GLN A 99 -62.54 -20.72 15.90
C GLN A 99 -61.30 -20.23 16.64
N LYS A 100 -60.13 -20.70 16.19
CA LYS A 100 -58.82 -20.27 16.66
C LYS A 100 -58.09 -19.52 15.54
N HIS A 101 -57.66 -18.30 15.82
CA HIS A 101 -56.86 -17.48 14.93
C HIS A 101 -55.42 -17.38 15.46
N CYS A 102 -54.43 -17.61 14.61
CA CYS A 102 -53.03 -17.69 15.01
C CYS A 102 -52.23 -16.54 14.41
N VAL A 103 -51.51 -15.80 15.26
CA VAL A 103 -50.56 -14.75 14.88
C VAL A 103 -49.17 -15.20 15.28
N CYS A 104 -48.28 -15.36 14.31
CA CYS A 104 -46.87 -15.70 14.52
C CYS A 104 -46.00 -14.54 14.07
N LEU A 105 -45.31 -13.90 15.00
CA LEU A 105 -44.39 -12.80 14.73
C LEU A 105 -42.95 -13.29 14.80
N LYS A 106 -42.23 -13.16 13.68
CA LYS A 106 -40.80 -13.45 13.62
C LYS A 106 -40.01 -12.15 13.82
N ILE A 107 -39.08 -12.16 14.76
CA ILE A 107 -38.10 -11.07 14.88
C ILE A 107 -37.13 -11.19 13.72
N VAL A 108 -37.02 -10.14 12.91
CA VAL A 108 -35.99 -10.02 11.88
C VAL A 108 -34.96 -9.02 12.40
N ARG A 109 -33.76 -9.53 12.70
CA ARG A 109 -32.60 -8.69 13.02
C ARG A 109 -31.93 -8.32 11.70
N GLU A 110 -32.02 -7.06 11.30
CA GLU A 110 -31.19 -6.53 10.24
C GLU A 110 -29.82 -6.19 10.83
N THR A 111 -28.78 -6.92 10.46
CA THR A 111 -27.41 -6.54 10.76
C THR A 111 -27.05 -5.37 9.85
N ILE A 112 -27.00 -4.16 10.41
CA ILE A 112 -26.44 -3.01 9.72
C ILE A 112 -24.93 -3.27 9.55
N SER A 113 -24.53 -3.77 8.38
CA SER A 113 -23.13 -3.77 7.98
C SER A 113 -22.72 -2.32 7.76
N ARG A 114 -21.97 -1.75 8.71
CA ARG A 114 -21.31 -0.46 8.50
C ARG A 114 -20.11 -0.72 7.58
N PRO A 115 -19.98 -0.06 6.41
CA PRO A 115 -18.72 -0.14 5.66
C PRO A 115 -17.60 0.39 6.56
N CYS A 116 -16.41 -0.22 6.44
CA CYS A 116 -15.22 0.25 7.13
C CYS A 116 -15.03 1.75 6.89
N PRO A 117 -14.74 2.53 7.93
CA PRO A 117 -14.74 3.98 7.80
C PRO A 117 -13.65 4.48 6.86
N TYR A 118 -12.57 3.71 6.69
CA TYR A 118 -11.44 4.00 5.81
C TYR A 118 -11.38 3.05 4.61
N ASN A 119 -10.80 3.54 3.51
CA ASN A 119 -10.60 2.80 2.27
C ASN A 119 -9.30 3.26 1.61
N PHE A 120 -8.27 2.44 1.67
CA PHE A 120 -6.94 2.78 1.18
C PHE A 120 -6.75 2.36 -0.27
N GLN A 121 -6.14 3.27 -1.03
CA GLN A 121 -5.62 3.03 -2.37
C GLN A 121 -4.11 3.23 -2.32
N LEU A 122 -3.37 2.52 -3.17
CA LEU A 122 -1.93 2.59 -3.22
C LEU A 122 -1.49 3.30 -4.50
N GLY A 123 -0.65 4.31 -4.36
CA GLY A 123 -0.04 5.05 -5.45
C GLY A 123 1.46 4.77 -5.52
N GLY A 124 1.96 4.71 -6.74
CA GLY A 124 3.38 4.60 -7.08
C GLY A 124 3.57 4.89 -8.57
N PRO A 125 4.80 5.15 -9.02
CA PRO A 125 5.06 5.29 -10.45
C PRO A 125 4.92 3.93 -11.15
N ASP A 126 4.37 3.91 -12.36
CA ASP A 126 4.30 2.69 -13.16
C ASP A 126 5.68 2.20 -13.59
N ARG A 127 6.63 3.13 -13.78
CA ARG A 127 7.99 2.86 -14.24
C ARG A 127 9.01 3.86 -13.69
N VAL A 128 10.21 3.36 -13.37
CA VAL A 128 11.39 4.14 -12.96
C VAL A 128 12.65 3.64 -13.68
N ASN A 129 13.77 4.34 -13.53
CA ASN A 129 15.08 3.83 -13.95
C ASN A 129 15.79 3.17 -12.77
N GLU A 130 16.62 2.18 -13.07
CA GLU A 130 17.48 1.54 -12.08
C GLU A 130 18.38 2.58 -11.38
N GLY A 131 18.34 2.57 -10.04
CA GLY A 131 19.06 3.52 -9.19
C GLY A 131 18.22 4.72 -8.73
N ASP A 132 17.01 4.88 -9.26
CA ASP A 132 16.05 5.87 -8.76
C ASP A 132 15.49 5.45 -7.39
N LEU A 133 15.15 6.44 -6.57
CA LEU A 133 14.37 6.25 -5.36
C LEU A 133 12.88 6.22 -5.72
N VAL A 134 12.20 5.13 -5.40
CA VAL A 134 10.79 4.90 -5.70
C VAL A 134 9.95 5.18 -4.46
N THR A 135 8.98 6.08 -4.56
CA THR A 135 8.06 6.40 -3.45
C THR A 135 6.70 5.75 -3.68
N PHE A 136 6.23 5.00 -2.68
CA PHE A 136 4.89 4.45 -2.62
C PHE A 136 4.09 5.16 -1.53
N ALA A 137 2.81 5.43 -1.79
CA ALA A 137 1.95 6.17 -0.89
C ALA A 137 0.56 5.53 -0.76
N ALA A 138 0.09 5.41 0.48
CA ALA A 138 -1.25 4.99 0.81
C ALA A 138 -2.17 6.23 0.90
N VAL A 139 -3.22 6.25 0.08
CA VAL A 139 -4.22 7.32 0.04
C VAL A 139 -5.52 6.79 0.63
N ASN A 140 -5.97 7.38 1.74
CA ASN A 140 -7.28 7.07 2.30
C ASN A 140 -8.38 7.88 1.60
N THR A 141 -9.32 7.20 0.98
CA THR A 141 -10.51 7.78 0.33
C THR A 141 -11.73 7.85 1.26
N GLY A 142 -11.63 7.30 2.47
CA GLY A 142 -12.65 7.36 3.51
C GLY A 142 -12.28 8.30 4.67
N SER A 143 -12.92 8.08 5.82
CA SER A 143 -12.58 8.72 7.10
C SER A 143 -11.72 7.78 7.95
N ALA A 144 -10.60 8.25 8.49
CA ALA A 144 -9.83 7.51 9.50
C ALA A 144 -9.99 8.19 10.87
N PRO A 145 -11.12 7.97 11.58
CA PRO A 145 -11.32 8.55 12.92
C PRO A 145 -10.45 7.87 13.99
N VAL A 146 -9.75 6.78 13.64
CA VAL A 146 -8.91 5.97 14.53
C VAL A 146 -7.49 5.89 13.98
N PRO A 147 -6.46 5.70 14.84
CA PRO A 147 -5.09 5.48 14.38
C PRO A 147 -4.97 4.22 13.51
N ILE A 148 -4.22 4.34 12.41
CA ILE A 148 -4.02 3.27 11.42
C ILE A 148 -2.61 2.69 11.56
N ARG A 149 -2.49 1.37 11.48
CA ARG A 149 -1.21 0.64 11.44
C ARG A 149 -0.89 0.26 10.00
N TYR A 150 0.31 0.61 9.56
CA TYR A 150 0.82 0.33 8.22
C TYR A 150 1.94 -0.71 8.30
N ALA A 151 1.80 -1.83 7.60
CA ALA A 151 2.86 -2.81 7.42
C ALA A 151 3.17 -2.97 5.94
N TRP A 152 4.38 -2.58 5.55
CA TRP A 152 4.80 -2.63 4.15
C TRP A 152 5.70 -3.84 3.89
N THR A 153 5.38 -4.57 2.82
CA THR A 153 6.22 -5.65 2.28
C THR A 153 6.59 -5.29 0.84
N VAL A 154 7.88 -5.30 0.52
CA VAL A 154 8.35 -4.97 -0.83
C VAL A 154 9.12 -6.16 -1.40
N SER A 155 8.88 -6.50 -2.66
CA SER A 155 9.56 -7.59 -3.38
C SER A 155 10.09 -7.10 -4.75
N PRO A 156 11.16 -7.71 -5.29
CA PRO A 156 11.91 -8.88 -4.79
C PRO A 156 13.09 -8.53 -3.86
N GLY A 157 13.16 -9.18 -2.69
CA GLY A 157 14.38 -9.27 -1.85
C GLY A 157 14.54 -8.24 -0.73
N THR A 158 15.77 -8.15 -0.18
CA THR A 158 16.16 -7.21 0.89
C THR A 158 16.56 -5.85 0.29
N MET A 159 15.57 -5.11 -0.20
CA MET A 159 15.76 -3.71 -0.61
C MET A 159 15.86 -2.80 0.62
N LYS A 160 16.55 -1.67 0.48
CA LYS A 160 16.49 -0.62 1.49
C LYS A 160 15.14 0.07 1.39
N VAL A 161 14.33 -0.09 2.42
CA VAL A 161 13.01 0.53 2.55
C VAL A 161 13.06 1.51 3.71
N ASP A 162 12.73 2.77 3.43
CA ASP A 162 12.56 3.82 4.44
C ASP A 162 11.06 4.15 4.61
N GLY A 163 10.66 4.61 5.81
CA GLY A 163 9.27 4.99 6.11
C GLY A 163 8.35 3.85 6.57
N GLN A 164 8.91 2.72 7.02
CA GLN A 164 8.12 1.61 7.60
C GLN A 164 7.23 2.09 8.76
N GLY A 165 6.00 1.57 8.85
CA GLY A 165 5.02 1.99 9.85
C GLY A 165 4.27 3.29 9.52
N THR A 166 4.53 3.90 8.37
CA THR A 166 3.93 5.18 7.94
C THR A 166 3.10 5.00 6.66
N PRO A 167 2.27 5.99 6.25
CA PRO A 167 1.49 5.87 5.01
C PRO A 167 2.34 5.97 3.73
N THR A 168 3.64 6.23 3.83
CA THR A 168 4.53 6.39 2.68
C THR A 168 5.85 5.68 2.89
N ILE A 169 6.34 4.96 1.88
CA ILE A 169 7.68 4.36 1.91
C ILE A 169 8.51 4.81 0.71
N THR A 170 9.83 4.77 0.87
CA THR A 170 10.77 4.96 -0.24
C THR A 170 11.67 3.74 -0.38
N VAL A 171 11.89 3.30 -1.61
CA VAL A 171 12.64 2.08 -1.96
C VAL A 171 13.73 2.43 -2.96
N ASP A 172 14.96 1.97 -2.71
CA ASP A 172 16.08 2.09 -3.64
C ASP A 172 16.02 0.98 -4.71
N SER A 173 15.93 1.38 -5.98
CA SER A 173 15.82 0.45 -7.12
C SER A 173 17.17 -0.04 -7.68
N THR A 174 18.29 0.30 -7.04
CA THR A 174 19.64 -0.11 -7.48
C THR A 174 19.76 -1.63 -7.61
N GLY A 175 20.23 -2.10 -8.78
CA GLY A 175 20.42 -3.53 -9.04
C GLY A 175 19.15 -4.29 -9.45
N LEU A 176 18.04 -3.57 -9.64
CA LEU A 176 16.75 -4.15 -10.04
C LEU A 176 16.41 -3.93 -11.51
N GLY A 177 17.37 -3.48 -12.33
CA GLY A 177 17.16 -3.28 -13.77
C GLY A 177 16.50 -4.50 -14.44
N GLY A 178 15.39 -4.25 -15.14
CA GLY A 178 14.62 -5.29 -15.85
C GLY A 178 13.72 -6.14 -14.96
N ARG A 179 13.56 -5.76 -13.70
CA ARG A 179 12.64 -6.41 -12.74
C ARG A 179 11.47 -5.47 -12.41
N THR A 180 10.46 -6.04 -11.78
CA THR A 180 9.31 -5.30 -11.25
C THR A 180 9.38 -5.30 -9.73
N ILE A 181 9.27 -4.12 -9.13
CA ILE A 181 9.11 -3.92 -7.69
C ILE A 181 7.62 -4.05 -7.38
N ASN A 182 7.23 -4.94 -6.47
CA ASN A 182 5.86 -4.97 -5.93
C ASN A 182 5.89 -4.47 -4.49
N ALA A 183 5.19 -3.37 -4.23
CA ALA A 183 4.94 -2.87 -2.89
C ALA A 183 3.55 -3.31 -2.45
N GLU A 184 3.50 -4.13 -1.41
CA GLU A 184 2.28 -4.57 -0.73
C GLU A 184 2.15 -3.83 0.60
N LEU A 185 0.94 -3.37 0.89
CA LEU A 185 0.59 -2.72 2.13
C LEU A 185 -0.53 -3.49 2.82
N ASP A 186 -0.26 -3.91 4.04
CA ASP A 186 -1.23 -4.42 4.99
C ASP A 186 -1.62 -3.30 5.95
N VAL A 187 -2.87 -2.87 5.86
CA VAL A 187 -3.45 -1.82 6.70
C VAL A 187 -4.41 -2.44 7.70
N ASN A 188 -4.21 -2.14 8.98
CA ASN A 188 -5.11 -2.57 10.07
C ASN A 188 -5.28 -1.48 11.13
N ASP A 189 -6.21 -1.67 12.06
CA ASP A 189 -6.45 -0.80 13.21
C ASP A 189 -6.84 -1.61 14.47
N ASP A 190 -6.79 -1.00 15.65
CA ASP A 190 -7.06 -1.71 16.92
C ASP A 190 -8.55 -1.78 17.31
N VAL A 191 -9.41 -1.01 16.63
CA VAL A 191 -10.85 -0.85 16.95
C VAL A 191 -11.71 -1.80 16.14
N TYR A 192 -11.47 -1.87 14.82
CA TYR A 192 -12.18 -2.75 13.90
C TYR A 192 -11.39 -4.04 13.62
N ASP A 193 -10.08 -4.06 13.92
CA ASP A 193 -9.18 -5.20 13.76
C ASP A 193 -9.36 -5.86 12.37
N ASN A 194 -9.32 -7.18 12.29
CA ASN A 194 -9.38 -7.95 11.05
C ASN A 194 -10.66 -7.73 10.23
N LYS A 195 -11.69 -7.04 10.75
CA LYS A 195 -12.90 -6.72 9.98
C LYS A 195 -12.67 -5.66 8.91
N CYS A 196 -11.69 -4.77 9.13
CA CYS A 196 -11.37 -3.67 8.22
C CYS A 196 -9.95 -3.73 7.67
N ARG A 197 -9.26 -4.86 7.89
CA ARG A 197 -7.94 -5.10 7.32
C ARG A 197 -7.98 -5.06 5.79
N GLN A 198 -7.07 -4.31 5.19
CA GLN A 198 -6.92 -4.19 3.74
C GLN A 198 -5.50 -4.59 3.35
N VAL A 199 -5.39 -5.50 2.38
CA VAL A 199 -4.11 -5.88 1.77
C VAL A 199 -4.16 -5.48 0.31
N ILE A 200 -3.34 -4.52 -0.07
CA ILE A 200 -3.31 -3.90 -1.41
C ILE A 200 -1.88 -3.85 -1.92
N SER A 201 -1.69 -3.94 -3.24
CA SER A 201 -0.36 -3.90 -3.84
C SER A 201 -0.33 -3.10 -5.14
N VAL A 202 0.84 -2.54 -5.46
CA VAL A 202 1.11 -1.88 -6.74
C VAL A 202 2.45 -2.37 -7.31
N PRO A 203 2.51 -2.67 -8.62
CA PRO A 203 3.76 -2.93 -9.32
C PRO A 203 4.40 -1.64 -9.84
N THR A 204 5.74 -1.62 -9.89
CA THR A 204 6.54 -0.61 -10.58
C THR A 204 7.63 -1.31 -11.39
N ASP A 205 7.70 -1.04 -12.69
CA ASP A 205 8.74 -1.60 -13.56
C ASP A 205 10.04 -0.79 -13.45
N VAL A 206 11.17 -1.48 -13.34
CA VAL A 206 12.49 -0.85 -13.29
C VAL A 206 13.17 -1.01 -14.64
N THR A 207 13.37 0.11 -15.33
CA THR A 207 14.11 0.15 -16.60
C THR A 207 15.59 -0.07 -16.30
N PRO A 208 16.25 -1.09 -16.87
CA PRO A 208 17.68 -1.28 -16.69
C PRO A 208 18.44 -0.04 -17.11
N ARG A 209 19.44 0.35 -16.33
CA ARG A 209 20.34 1.41 -16.76
C ARG A 209 21.09 0.92 -17.99
N LYS A 210 21.03 1.67 -19.09
CA LYS A 210 21.89 1.38 -20.26
C LYS A 210 23.34 1.42 -19.76
N PRO A 211 24.15 0.37 -20.01
CA PRO A 211 25.57 0.44 -19.69
C PRO A 211 26.15 1.69 -20.32
N ASP A 212 26.86 2.50 -19.53
CA ASP A 212 27.54 3.68 -20.06
C ASP A 212 28.47 3.20 -21.19
N GLU A 213 28.29 3.72 -22.40
CA GLU A 213 29.15 3.34 -23.51
C GLU A 213 30.58 3.77 -23.17
N PRO A 214 31.59 2.90 -23.36
CA PRO A 214 32.96 3.27 -23.07
C PRO A 214 33.32 4.49 -23.91
N LEU A 215 33.91 5.51 -23.27
CA LEU A 215 34.34 6.70 -23.96
C LEU A 215 35.24 6.30 -25.13
N LYS A 216 34.96 6.86 -26.30
CA LYS A 216 35.79 6.66 -27.50
C LYS A 216 36.77 7.82 -27.62
N TYR A 217 37.91 7.53 -28.22
CA TYR A 217 38.84 8.57 -28.67
C TYR A 217 38.21 9.40 -29.79
N ILE A 218 38.72 10.63 -29.95
CA ILE A 218 38.33 11.55 -31.02
C ILE A 218 39.51 11.67 -31.97
N LEU A 219 39.33 11.37 -33.26
CA LEU A 219 40.31 11.73 -34.28
C LEU A 219 40.30 13.26 -34.41
N CYS A 220 41.35 13.91 -33.92
CA CYS A 220 41.49 15.35 -34.06
C CYS A 220 41.89 15.72 -35.48
N ASP A 221 42.90 15.03 -36.02
CA ASP A 221 43.44 15.34 -37.34
C ASP A 221 44.24 14.19 -37.96
N GLU A 222 44.31 14.15 -39.29
CA GLU A 222 45.20 13.30 -40.07
C GLU A 222 45.75 14.09 -41.28
N PHE A 223 47.08 14.19 -41.40
CA PHE A 223 47.71 14.97 -42.48
C PHE A 223 49.14 14.52 -42.82
N GLU A 224 49.53 14.68 -44.09
CA GLU A 224 50.91 14.49 -44.53
C GLU A 224 51.81 15.64 -44.08
N SER A 225 52.98 15.31 -43.52
CA SER A 225 54.01 16.29 -43.16
C SER A 225 54.60 16.93 -44.42
N ARG A 226 54.35 18.22 -44.63
CA ARG A 226 54.88 18.99 -45.78
C ARG A 226 55.96 19.96 -45.37
N THR A 227 55.60 20.95 -44.56
CA THR A 227 56.51 21.98 -44.06
C THR A 227 56.36 22.11 -42.54
N ALA A 228 57.39 22.60 -41.87
CA ALA A 228 57.37 22.72 -40.42
C ALA A 228 56.26 23.66 -39.90
N ASP A 229 55.92 24.71 -40.66
CA ASP A 229 54.92 25.69 -40.22
C ASP A 229 53.49 25.20 -40.48
N ASP A 230 53.27 24.40 -41.53
CA ASP A 230 52.00 23.71 -41.77
C ASP A 230 51.72 22.70 -40.65
N ASP A 231 52.71 21.86 -40.31
CA ASP A 231 52.60 20.93 -39.18
C ASP A 231 52.24 21.63 -37.87
N LYS A 232 52.88 22.78 -37.57
CA LYS A 232 52.58 23.57 -36.36
C LYS A 232 51.13 24.05 -36.35
N ALA A 233 50.64 24.57 -37.48
CA ALA A 233 49.26 25.06 -37.57
C ALA A 233 48.25 23.93 -37.36
N ARG A 234 48.50 22.74 -37.92
CA ARG A 234 47.64 21.55 -37.71
C ARG A 234 47.70 21.05 -36.26
N LEU A 235 48.90 20.99 -35.68
CA LEU A 235 49.09 20.65 -34.26
C LEU A 235 48.42 21.67 -33.32
N ASP A 236 48.33 22.94 -33.73
CA ASP A 236 47.66 24.00 -32.96
C ASP A 236 46.18 23.69 -32.73
N ASN A 237 45.48 23.28 -33.79
CA ASN A 237 44.06 22.92 -33.72
C ASN A 237 43.81 21.82 -32.69
N CYS A 238 44.67 20.80 -32.64
CA CYS A 238 44.55 19.71 -31.67
C CYS A 238 44.97 20.12 -30.25
N SER A 239 45.95 21.03 -30.13
CA SER A 239 46.39 21.55 -28.83
C SER A 239 45.27 22.32 -28.11
N ILE A 240 44.46 23.09 -28.85
CA ILE A 240 43.32 23.83 -28.30
C ILE A 240 42.26 22.85 -27.78
N GLN A 241 41.94 21.84 -28.58
CA GLN A 241 40.91 20.85 -28.21
C GLN A 241 41.31 20.05 -26.96
N VAL A 242 42.56 19.56 -26.87
CA VAL A 242 43.00 18.77 -25.71
C VAL A 242 43.13 19.61 -24.43
N GLN A 243 43.42 20.90 -24.53
CA GLN A 243 43.43 21.81 -23.39
C GLN A 243 42.03 22.01 -22.79
N ASN A 244 40.99 21.96 -23.61
CA ASN A 244 39.59 22.10 -23.17
C ASN A 244 39.02 20.81 -22.55
N ILE A 245 39.73 19.68 -22.61
CA ILE A 245 39.31 18.41 -22.04
C ILE A 245 40.27 18.05 -20.90
N PRO A 246 39.86 18.18 -19.62
CA PRO A 246 40.68 17.81 -18.47
C PRO A 246 41.16 16.36 -18.59
N ASP A 247 42.42 16.11 -18.21
CA ASP A 247 43.04 14.79 -18.14
C ASP A 247 43.09 13.96 -19.44
N ALA A 248 42.63 14.50 -20.57
CA ALA A 248 42.75 13.83 -21.87
C ALA A 248 44.22 13.78 -22.33
N GLN A 249 44.59 12.69 -22.98
CA GLN A 249 45.90 12.52 -23.60
C GLN A 249 45.81 12.72 -25.12
N LEU A 250 46.86 13.33 -25.67
CA LEU A 250 47.07 13.47 -27.10
C LEU A 250 47.91 12.30 -27.59
N TYR A 251 47.29 11.38 -28.30
CA TYR A 251 47.97 10.27 -28.97
C TYR A 251 48.33 10.69 -30.39
N ILE A 252 49.61 10.74 -30.71
CA ILE A 252 50.10 11.14 -32.02
C ILE A 252 50.85 9.97 -32.63
N TYR A 253 50.29 9.46 -33.72
CA TYR A 253 50.93 8.47 -34.56
C TYR A 253 51.65 9.16 -35.69
N ILE A 254 52.92 8.83 -35.85
CA ILE A 254 53.73 9.33 -36.96
C ILE A 254 54.11 8.11 -37.80
N TYR A 255 53.54 8.06 -38.99
CA TYR A 255 53.84 7.07 -40.02
C TYR A 255 55.05 7.54 -40.82
N GLN A 256 56.04 6.68 -41.02
CA GLN A 256 57.25 7.05 -41.76
C GLN A 256 57.00 6.92 -43.27
N GLY A 257 57.26 7.99 -44.02
CA GLY A 257 57.18 7.93 -45.48
C GLY A 257 58.38 7.23 -46.12
N THR A 258 58.16 6.56 -47.25
CA THR A 258 59.21 5.93 -48.08
C THR A 258 59.72 6.83 -49.19
N ASP A 259 59.09 7.99 -49.45
CA ASP A 259 59.61 8.96 -50.41
C ASP A 259 60.91 9.62 -49.91
N ARG A 260 61.70 10.16 -50.86
CA ARG A 260 63.01 10.77 -50.56
C ARG A 260 62.92 11.88 -49.50
N ALA A 261 61.88 12.70 -49.49
CA ALA A 261 61.75 13.77 -48.51
C ALA A 261 61.45 13.22 -47.11
N SER A 262 60.64 12.18 -47.00
CA SER A 262 60.35 11.49 -45.74
C SER A 262 61.55 10.74 -45.17
N MET A 263 62.37 10.12 -46.03
CA MET A 263 63.59 9.42 -45.58
C MET A 263 64.74 10.35 -45.19
N THR A 264 64.73 11.61 -45.64
CA THR A 264 65.87 12.54 -45.43
C THR A 264 65.53 13.72 -44.53
N ARG A 265 64.36 14.33 -44.67
CA ARG A 265 63.95 15.57 -43.99
C ARG A 265 62.87 15.33 -42.94
N ASN A 266 61.85 14.54 -43.29
CA ASN A 266 60.67 14.27 -42.47
C ASN A 266 60.71 12.86 -41.86
N THR A 267 61.85 12.49 -41.28
CA THR A 267 62.01 11.20 -40.60
C THR A 267 61.22 11.18 -39.29
N TYR A 268 60.78 10.00 -38.86
CA TYR A 268 60.03 9.81 -37.60
C TYR A 268 60.69 10.53 -36.42
N ASP A 269 62.00 10.36 -36.22
CA ASP A 269 62.72 10.96 -35.08
C ASP A 269 62.73 12.50 -35.14
N ARG A 270 62.80 13.08 -36.34
CA ARG A 270 62.77 14.53 -36.51
C ARG A 270 61.37 15.09 -36.32
N LEU A 271 60.36 14.42 -36.87
CA LEU A 271 58.96 14.81 -36.75
C LEU A 271 58.47 14.69 -35.30
N SER A 272 58.77 13.58 -34.63
CA SER A 272 58.42 13.35 -33.22
C SER A 272 59.04 14.40 -32.31
N LYS A 273 60.35 14.67 -32.46
CA LYS A 273 61.02 15.72 -31.70
C LYS A 273 60.42 17.10 -31.96
N ARG A 274 60.17 17.46 -33.23
CA ARG A 274 59.59 18.76 -33.59
C ARG A 274 58.18 18.94 -33.02
N ALA A 275 57.34 17.92 -33.13
CA ALA A 275 55.99 17.94 -32.59
C ALA A 275 55.99 18.08 -31.06
N LEU A 276 56.82 17.28 -30.37
CA LEU A 276 56.97 17.36 -28.92
C LEU A 276 57.47 18.74 -28.48
N ASP A 277 58.55 19.24 -29.10
CA ASP A 277 59.11 20.55 -28.79
C ASP A 277 58.07 21.66 -28.99
N TYR A 278 57.29 21.62 -30.06
CA TYR A 278 56.24 22.61 -30.32
C TYR A 278 55.12 22.55 -29.28
N LEU A 279 54.55 21.36 -29.05
CA LEU A 279 53.43 21.16 -28.13
C LEU A 279 53.80 21.49 -26.67
N VAL A 280 55.02 21.15 -26.24
CA VAL A 280 55.48 21.42 -24.88
C VAL A 280 55.94 22.87 -24.72
N LYS A 281 56.85 23.34 -25.58
CA LYS A 281 57.50 24.65 -25.37
C LYS A 281 56.64 25.82 -25.84
N SER A 282 55.87 25.63 -26.91
CA SER A 282 55.06 26.71 -27.50
C SER A 282 53.61 26.67 -27.01
N ARG A 283 53.02 25.48 -26.86
CA ARG A 283 51.62 25.33 -26.43
C ARG A 283 51.46 25.00 -24.94
N GLY A 284 52.54 24.72 -24.21
CA GLY A 284 52.51 24.49 -22.78
C GLY A 284 51.74 23.24 -22.35
N ILE A 285 51.61 22.24 -23.25
CA ILE A 285 50.99 20.96 -22.89
C ILE A 285 51.96 20.19 -22.00
N ASP A 286 51.47 19.64 -20.89
CA ASP A 286 52.23 18.72 -20.05
C ASP A 286 52.73 17.54 -20.91
N PRO A 287 54.04 17.27 -21.00
CA PRO A 287 54.60 16.15 -21.74
C PRO A 287 53.95 14.79 -21.39
N ARG A 288 53.47 14.61 -20.15
CA ARG A 288 52.79 13.38 -19.70
C ARG A 288 51.43 13.16 -20.38
N ARG A 289 50.86 14.21 -20.96
CA ARG A 289 49.63 14.15 -21.75
C ARG A 289 49.89 13.89 -23.23
N ILE A 290 51.14 13.71 -23.67
CA ILE A 290 51.48 13.48 -25.08
C ILE A 290 52.09 12.09 -25.22
N ILE A 291 51.47 11.25 -26.04
CA ILE A 291 51.96 9.92 -26.37
C ILE A 291 52.31 9.89 -27.85
N LEU A 292 53.60 9.78 -28.16
CA LEU A 292 54.10 9.63 -29.53
C LEU A 292 54.33 8.15 -29.83
N GLN A 293 53.80 7.66 -30.95
CA GLN A 293 54.05 6.30 -31.40
C GLN A 293 54.39 6.27 -32.88
N LYS A 294 55.30 5.36 -33.25
CA LYS A 294 55.64 5.12 -34.66
C LYS A 294 54.59 4.20 -35.27
N GLY A 295 53.96 4.66 -36.35
CA GLY A 295 53.08 3.84 -37.18
C GLY A 295 53.87 2.97 -38.17
N SER A 296 53.13 2.23 -39.00
CA SER A 296 53.70 1.53 -40.16
C SER A 296 54.27 2.51 -41.20
N ASP A 297 54.94 2.00 -42.22
CA ASP A 297 55.45 2.85 -43.30
C ASP A 297 54.32 3.23 -44.27
N ARG A 298 54.34 4.47 -44.76
CA ARG A 298 53.42 5.01 -45.77
C ARG A 298 54.20 5.58 -46.95
N ALA A 299 53.50 6.03 -48.01
CA ALA A 299 54.17 6.69 -49.14
C ALA A 299 54.86 8.00 -48.73
N ARG A 300 54.25 8.76 -47.81
CA ARG A 300 54.75 10.01 -47.23
C ARG A 300 54.58 10.00 -45.73
N SER A 301 55.42 10.75 -45.01
CA SER A 301 55.30 10.83 -43.56
C SER A 301 53.98 11.52 -43.19
N THR A 302 53.20 10.88 -42.33
CA THR A 302 51.82 11.30 -41.99
C THR A 302 51.65 11.34 -40.48
N TYR A 303 50.98 12.38 -39.97
CA TYR A 303 50.48 12.44 -38.61
C TYR A 303 49.05 11.94 -38.56
N GLN A 304 48.74 11.18 -37.52
CA GLN A 304 47.37 10.88 -37.13
C GLN A 304 47.24 11.15 -35.63
N ILE A 305 46.36 12.08 -35.27
CA ILE A 305 46.29 12.66 -33.94
C ILE A 305 44.94 12.37 -33.33
N TYR A 306 44.95 11.75 -32.16
CA TYR A 306 43.78 11.39 -31.39
C TYR A 306 43.78 12.09 -30.04
N ILE A 307 42.59 12.52 -29.60
CA ILE A 307 42.36 12.97 -28.23
C ILE A 307 41.66 11.83 -27.50
N VAL A 308 42.28 11.38 -26.42
CA VAL A 308 41.88 10.20 -25.67
C VAL A 308 41.52 10.63 -24.25
N PRO A 309 40.22 10.72 -23.91
CA PRO A 309 39.77 10.98 -22.54
C PRO A 309 40.22 9.89 -21.56
N PRO A 310 40.24 10.17 -20.25
CA PRO A 310 40.44 9.13 -19.24
C PRO A 310 39.48 7.96 -19.43
N SER A 311 39.96 6.74 -19.27
CA SER A 311 39.18 5.50 -19.42
C SER A 311 38.60 5.23 -20.81
N ALA A 312 38.99 6.00 -21.83
CA ALA A 312 38.62 5.72 -23.20
C ALA A 312 39.37 4.49 -23.74
N ILE A 313 38.71 3.73 -24.62
CA ILE A 313 39.38 2.65 -25.36
C ILE A 313 40.46 3.29 -26.23
N LEU A 314 41.67 2.72 -26.26
CA LEU A 314 42.78 3.26 -27.05
C LEU A 314 42.55 3.03 -28.56
N PRO A 315 43.02 3.95 -29.42
CA PRO A 315 43.01 3.74 -30.87
C PRO A 315 43.84 2.52 -31.25
N VAL A 316 43.26 1.63 -32.06
CA VAL A 316 43.93 0.44 -32.60
C VAL A 316 44.63 0.84 -33.89
N ILE A 317 45.92 0.55 -33.97
CA ILE A 317 46.82 0.99 -35.03
C ILE A 317 46.88 -0.09 -36.12
N GLN A 318 46.89 0.34 -37.39
CA GLN A 318 47.33 -0.44 -38.55
C GLN A 318 48.58 0.20 -39.13
#